data_AF-A0A2M8CWF0-F1
#
_entry.id   AF-A0A2M8CWF0-F1
#
_cell.length_a   1.000
_cell.length_b   1.000
_cell.length_c   1.000
_cell.angle_alpha   90.00
_cell.angle_beta   90.00
_cell.angle_gamma   90.00
#
_symmetry.space_group_name_H-M   'P 1'
#
loop_
_entity.id
_entity.type
_entity.pdbx_description
1 polymer ?
#
loop_
_entity_poly.entity_id
_entity_poly.type
_entity_poly.pdbx_seq_one_letter_code
_entity_poly.pdbx_strand_id
1 'polypeptide(L)'
;MYAGLGGEILYRPFGKKFVLGAESYQVFKRDPYSLFNTGLNGDHLLTGHLQAWYEFPDHSLTLQARVGRYLAEDTGGTLALSRQFDNGTKLEAFATVTSRADFDVFGSTTHLYSGLKLSLPLGNIRYIPQGSQILMTAAPLGRDAGQSLDSPIKLYDISEQLSYRHISRTWSQITE
;
A
#
# COMPACT_ATOMS: atom_id res chain seq x y z
N MET A 1 -2.11 -12.18 12.38
CA MET A 1 -2.74 -12.37 11.05
C MET A 1 -4.24 -12.17 11.19
N TYR A 2 -4.91 -11.75 10.12
CA TYR A 2 -6.36 -11.53 10.11
C TYR A 2 -7.02 -12.40 9.05
N ALA A 3 -8.29 -12.75 9.26
CA ALA A 3 -9.16 -13.34 8.25
C ALA A 3 -10.44 -12.51 8.19
N GLY A 4 -11.03 -12.33 7.02
CA GLY A 4 -12.18 -11.46 6.91
C GLY A 4 -12.68 -11.33 5.48
N LEU A 5 -13.64 -10.43 5.32
CA LEU A 5 -14.26 -10.11 4.04
C LEU A 5 -14.42 -8.60 3.92
N GLY A 6 -14.43 -8.13 2.70
CA GLY A 6 -14.59 -6.72 2.38
C GLY A 6 -14.39 -6.47 0.91
N GLY A 7 -14.30 -5.19 0.56
CA GLY A 7 -14.17 -4.78 -0.82
C GLY A 7 -13.57 -3.40 -0.96
N GLU A 8 -13.10 -3.15 -2.17
CA GLU A 8 -12.57 -1.87 -2.64
C GLU A 8 -13.43 -1.40 -3.82
N ILE A 9 -13.64 -0.11 -3.92
CA ILE A 9 -14.21 0.56 -5.08
C ILE A 9 -13.20 1.61 -5.54
N LEU A 10 -12.97 1.67 -6.84
CA LEU A 10 -12.01 2.60 -7.44
C LEU A 10 -12.67 3.40 -8.58
N TYR A 11 -12.48 4.70 -8.55
CA TYR A 11 -12.85 5.62 -9.62
C TYR A 11 -11.59 6.19 -10.28
N ARG A 12 -11.31 5.72 -11.49
CA ARG A 12 -10.15 6.10 -12.31
C ARG A 12 -10.61 6.59 -13.69
N PRO A 13 -10.85 7.90 -13.87
CA PRO A 13 -11.25 8.43 -15.17
C PRO A 13 -10.09 8.39 -16.17
N PHE A 14 -10.37 7.92 -17.39
CA PHE A 14 -9.35 7.81 -18.44
C PHE A 14 -8.79 9.19 -18.83
N GLY A 15 -7.47 9.28 -19.00
CA GLY A 15 -6.78 10.52 -19.36
C GLY A 15 -6.70 11.57 -18.24
N LYS A 16 -7.19 11.28 -17.03
CA LYS A 16 -7.04 12.15 -15.85
C LYS A 16 -5.86 11.70 -14.99
N LYS A 17 -5.32 12.65 -14.24
CA LYS A 17 -4.13 12.47 -13.38
C LYS A 17 -4.50 12.06 -11.94
N PHE A 18 -5.78 11.91 -11.63
CA PHE A 18 -6.22 11.58 -10.28
C PHE A 18 -7.03 10.29 -10.27
N VAL A 19 -6.96 9.60 -9.14
CA VAL A 19 -7.72 8.39 -8.86
C VAL A 19 -8.30 8.51 -7.46
N LEU A 20 -9.52 8.05 -7.27
CA LEU A 20 -10.16 8.00 -5.97
C LEU A 20 -10.54 6.56 -5.66
N GLY A 21 -10.40 6.16 -4.41
CA GLY A 21 -10.73 4.82 -3.96
C GLY A 21 -11.34 4.84 -2.58
N ALA A 22 -12.16 3.84 -2.29
CA ALA A 22 -12.71 3.60 -0.98
C ALA A 22 -12.67 2.11 -0.70
N GLU A 23 -12.30 1.75 0.51
CA GLU A 23 -12.24 0.35 0.94
C GLU A 23 -12.86 0.17 2.32
N SER A 24 -13.45 -1.00 2.54
CA SER A 24 -13.98 -1.41 3.83
C SER A 24 -13.87 -2.90 4.01
N TYR A 25 -13.39 -3.31 5.18
CA TYR A 25 -13.19 -4.71 5.54
C TYR A 25 -13.64 -4.97 6.97
N GLN A 26 -14.33 -6.10 7.17
CA GLN A 26 -14.58 -6.67 8.47
C GLN A 26 -13.65 -7.87 8.66
N VAL A 27 -12.79 -7.78 9.68
CA VAL A 27 -11.70 -8.73 9.90
C VAL A 27 -11.72 -9.28 11.32
N PHE A 28 -11.26 -10.51 11.46
CA PHE A 28 -11.15 -11.26 12.72
C PHE A 28 -9.69 -11.62 12.94
N LYS A 29 -9.21 -11.43 14.16
CA LYS A 29 -7.83 -11.79 14.51
C LYS A 29 -7.70 -13.31 14.54
N ARG A 30 -6.71 -13.87 13.85
CA ARG A 30 -6.44 -15.32 13.87
C ARG A 30 -5.68 -15.71 15.13
N ASP A 31 -6.05 -16.83 15.73
CA ASP A 31 -5.35 -17.45 16.85
C ASP A 31 -4.08 -18.17 16.35
N PRO A 32 -2.88 -17.71 16.75
CA PRO A 32 -1.62 -18.33 16.35
C PRO A 32 -1.38 -19.72 16.99
N TYR A 33 -2.14 -20.12 18.01
CA TYR A 33 -1.96 -21.41 18.69
C TYR A 33 -2.91 -22.51 18.19
N SER A 34 -3.86 -22.14 17.33
CA SER A 34 -4.79 -23.10 16.72
C SER A 34 -4.10 -23.99 15.69
N LEU A 35 -4.60 -25.22 15.49
CA LEU A 35 -4.14 -26.11 14.42
C LEU A 35 -4.23 -25.37 13.07
N PHE A 36 -3.11 -25.31 12.33
CA PHE A 36 -2.97 -24.56 11.07
C PHE A 36 -3.25 -23.05 11.16
N ASN A 37 -3.22 -22.45 12.35
CA ASN A 37 -3.56 -21.06 12.62
C ASN A 37 -4.97 -20.67 12.14
N THR A 38 -5.92 -21.62 12.00
CA THR A 38 -7.25 -21.36 11.40
C THR A 38 -8.29 -20.85 12.39
N GLY A 39 -8.01 -20.92 13.69
CA GLY A 39 -8.89 -20.40 14.74
C GLY A 39 -9.10 -18.89 14.57
N LEU A 40 -10.35 -18.45 14.68
CA LEU A 40 -10.71 -17.04 14.73
C LEU A 40 -10.92 -16.66 16.19
N ASN A 41 -10.27 -15.60 16.64
CA ASN A 41 -10.68 -14.92 17.87
C ASN A 41 -12.03 -14.25 17.58
N GLY A 42 -12.96 -14.31 18.53
CA GLY A 42 -14.31 -13.73 18.39
C GLY A 42 -14.34 -12.21 18.23
N ASP A 43 -13.20 -11.54 18.39
CA ASP A 43 -13.06 -10.09 18.22
C ASP A 43 -13.02 -9.74 16.73
N HIS A 44 -14.06 -9.03 16.29
CA HIS A 44 -14.16 -8.46 14.96
C HIS A 44 -13.71 -7.00 14.99
N LEU A 45 -12.94 -6.60 13.99
CA LEU A 45 -12.55 -5.22 13.74
C LEU A 45 -13.10 -4.78 12.39
N LEU A 46 -13.60 -3.56 12.35
CA LEU A 46 -13.96 -2.88 11.12
C LEU A 46 -12.85 -1.89 10.75
N THR A 47 -12.25 -2.08 9.58
CA THR A 47 -11.26 -1.17 9.00
C THR A 47 -11.78 -0.63 7.68
N GLY A 48 -11.37 0.58 7.33
CA GLY A 48 -11.77 1.19 6.08
C GLY A 48 -11.02 2.47 5.84
N HIS A 49 -10.76 2.75 4.57
CA HIS A 49 -9.97 3.91 4.16
C HIS A 49 -10.56 4.55 2.91
N LEU A 50 -10.47 5.87 2.87
CA LEU A 50 -10.58 6.65 1.65
C LEU A 50 -9.18 6.90 1.12
N GLN A 51 -9.01 6.74 -0.19
CA GLN A 51 -7.73 6.83 -0.86
C GLN A 51 -7.85 7.78 -2.04
N ALA A 52 -6.82 8.58 -2.25
CA ALA A 52 -6.68 9.44 -3.41
C ALA A 52 -5.26 9.32 -3.93
N TRP A 53 -5.13 9.28 -5.25
CA TRP A 53 -3.85 9.31 -5.93
C TRP A 53 -3.82 10.49 -6.89
N TYR A 54 -2.64 11.09 -7.00
CA TYR A 54 -2.37 12.15 -7.96
C TYR A 54 -1.03 11.88 -8.65
N GLU A 55 -1.08 11.75 -9.96
CA GLU A 55 0.06 11.49 -10.82
C GLU A 55 0.62 12.80 -11.37
N PHE A 56 1.91 13.05 -11.13
CA PHE A 56 2.66 14.16 -11.71
C PHE A 56 3.34 13.67 -13.00
N PRO A 57 2.87 14.08 -14.19
CA PRO A 57 3.33 13.52 -15.46
C PRO A 57 4.81 13.80 -15.71
N ASP A 58 5.26 14.99 -15.33
CA ASP A 58 6.58 15.51 -15.70
C ASP A 58 7.73 14.83 -14.94
N HIS A 59 7.44 14.15 -13.82
CA HIS A 59 8.47 13.66 -12.90
C HIS A 59 8.35 12.16 -12.58
N SER A 60 7.41 11.42 -13.19
CA SER A 60 7.11 10.02 -12.84
C SER A 60 6.77 9.84 -11.35
N LEU A 61 6.20 10.87 -10.74
CA LEU A 61 5.84 10.88 -9.32
C LEU A 61 4.35 10.60 -9.14
N THR A 62 4.01 9.84 -8.11
CA THR A 62 2.64 9.60 -7.68
C THR A 62 2.54 9.92 -6.21
N LEU A 63 1.70 10.91 -5.88
CA LEU A 63 1.28 11.19 -4.51
C LEU A 63 0.06 10.32 -4.21
N GLN A 64 0.10 9.64 -3.08
CA GLN A 64 -1.01 8.90 -2.51
C GLN A 64 -1.35 9.51 -1.16
N ALA A 65 -2.64 9.75 -0.95
CA ALA A 65 -3.20 10.10 0.34
C ALA A 65 -4.20 9.02 0.75
N ARG A 66 -4.15 8.61 2.00
CA ARG A 66 -5.05 7.64 2.61
C ARG A 66 -5.52 8.18 3.94
N VAL A 67 -6.80 8.04 4.26
CA VAL A 67 -7.37 8.44 5.54
C VAL A 67 -8.42 7.43 5.95
N GLY A 68 -8.44 7.02 7.21
CA GLY A 68 -9.38 6.01 7.67
C GLY A 68 -9.07 5.44 9.05
N ARG A 69 -9.62 4.25 9.29
CA ARG A 69 -9.45 3.49 10.53
C ARG A 69 -8.54 2.29 10.30
N TYR A 70 -7.45 2.24 11.06
CA TYR A 70 -6.42 1.23 10.98
C TYR A 70 -6.71 0.01 11.88
N LEU A 71 -5.86 -1.01 11.78
CA LEU A 71 -6.04 -2.29 12.48
C LEU A 71 -5.87 -2.18 14.01
N ALA A 72 -5.28 -1.12 14.54
CA ALA A 72 -5.21 -0.88 15.98
C ALA A 72 -6.38 -0.03 16.49
N GLU A 73 -7.45 0.06 15.69
CA GLU A 73 -8.70 0.80 15.91
C GLU A 73 -8.57 2.32 15.98
N ASP A 74 -7.37 2.81 15.75
CA ASP A 74 -7.02 4.21 15.63
C ASP A 74 -7.42 4.78 14.27
N THR A 75 -7.70 6.08 14.27
CA THR A 75 -8.00 6.83 13.05
C THR A 75 -6.84 7.72 12.69
N GLY A 76 -6.52 7.81 11.41
CA GLY A 76 -5.42 8.64 10.96
C GLY A 76 -5.33 8.74 9.46
N GLY A 77 -4.20 9.23 8.98
CA GLY A 77 -3.92 9.38 7.56
C GLY A 77 -2.48 9.07 7.21
N THR A 78 -2.28 8.51 6.02
CA THR A 78 -0.98 8.26 5.42
C THR A 78 -0.84 9.12 4.17
N LEU A 79 0.29 9.79 4.06
CA LEU A 79 0.75 10.40 2.82
C LEU A 79 1.95 9.59 2.32
N ALA A 80 1.92 9.20 1.05
CA ALA A 80 3.03 8.53 0.40
C ALA A 80 3.37 9.21 -0.91
N LEU A 81 4.64 9.42 -1.17
CA LEU A 81 5.16 9.90 -2.43
C LEU A 81 6.01 8.80 -3.04
N SER A 82 5.64 8.36 -4.25
CA SER A 82 6.36 7.31 -4.95
C SER A 82 6.89 7.80 -6.30
N ARG A 83 8.07 7.31 -6.68
CA ARG A 83 8.67 7.51 -7.99
C ARG A 83 8.90 6.15 -8.64
N GLN A 84 8.42 6.00 -9.86
CA GLN A 84 8.68 4.83 -10.69
C GLN A 84 9.69 5.18 -11.78
N PHE A 85 10.77 4.42 -11.84
CA PHE A 85 11.83 4.57 -12.83
C PHE A 85 11.55 3.66 -14.05
N ASP A 86 12.16 3.97 -15.18
CA ASP A 86 11.93 3.24 -16.44
C ASP A 86 12.44 1.80 -16.40
N ASN A 87 13.38 1.50 -15.50
CA ASN A 87 13.84 0.14 -15.21
C ASN A 87 12.85 -0.67 -14.33
N GLY A 88 11.69 -0.11 -14.02
CA GLY A 88 10.65 -0.71 -13.18
C GLY A 88 10.89 -0.60 -11.67
N THR A 89 12.02 -0.04 -11.23
CA THR A 89 12.28 0.22 -9.81
C THR A 89 11.28 1.25 -9.27
N LYS A 90 10.74 1.02 -8.08
CA LYS A 90 9.84 1.95 -7.39
C LYS A 90 10.45 2.35 -6.04
N LEU A 91 10.64 3.65 -5.83
CA LEU A 91 11.00 4.23 -4.54
C LEU A 91 9.80 4.97 -3.97
N GLU A 92 9.42 4.68 -2.74
CA GLU A 92 8.25 5.25 -2.06
C GLU A 92 8.66 5.76 -0.68
N ALA A 93 8.39 7.02 -0.40
CA ALA A 93 8.51 7.60 0.94
C ALA A 93 7.10 7.75 1.51
N PHE A 94 6.88 7.35 2.76
CA PHE A 94 5.58 7.46 3.39
C PHE A 94 5.67 8.03 4.80
N ALA A 95 4.59 8.68 5.22
CA ALA A 95 4.38 9.23 6.54
C ALA A 95 2.92 9.02 6.95
N THR A 96 2.73 8.32 8.07
CA THR A 96 1.44 8.00 8.66
C THR A 96 1.31 8.72 9.99
N VAL A 97 0.20 9.42 10.19
CA VAL A 97 -0.15 10.09 11.45
C VAL A 97 -1.46 9.52 11.96
N THR A 98 -1.50 9.12 13.22
CA THR A 98 -2.70 8.52 13.82
C THR A 98 -3.04 9.12 15.18
N SER A 99 -4.29 8.93 15.62
CA SER A 99 -4.75 9.37 16.94
C SER A 99 -4.05 8.65 18.10
N ARG A 100 -3.46 7.49 17.85
CA ARG A 100 -2.75 6.71 18.86
C ARG A 100 -1.28 7.10 18.90
N ALA A 101 -0.77 7.38 20.08
CA ALA A 101 0.66 7.56 20.29
C ALA A 101 1.33 6.20 20.42
N ASP A 102 2.50 6.06 19.81
CA ASP A 102 3.41 4.94 19.98
C ASP A 102 4.76 5.50 20.50
N PHE A 103 5.69 4.66 20.95
CA PHE A 103 6.95 5.15 21.57
C PHE A 103 7.86 5.91 20.57
N ASP A 104 9.14 6.14 20.80
CA ASP A 104 10.08 6.69 19.81
C ASP A 104 11.36 5.86 19.90
N VAL A 105 12.20 5.83 18.87
CA VAL A 105 13.56 5.28 18.96
C VAL A 105 14.37 5.96 20.05
N PHE A 106 13.99 7.18 20.45
CA PHE A 106 14.56 7.93 21.57
C PHE A 106 13.82 7.76 22.91
N GLY A 107 12.82 6.88 23.01
CA GLY A 107 12.05 6.64 24.23
C GLY A 107 10.94 7.66 24.53
N SER A 108 10.72 8.64 23.64
CA SER A 108 9.56 9.54 23.69
C SER A 108 8.28 8.84 23.19
N THR A 109 7.17 9.57 23.04
CA THR A 109 5.99 9.10 22.29
C THR A 109 5.76 9.97 21.06
N THR A 110 5.43 9.35 19.93
CA THR A 110 5.09 10.04 18.68
C THR A 110 3.81 9.45 18.06
N HIS A 111 3.08 10.31 17.37
CA HIS A 111 1.92 9.95 16.55
C HIS A 111 2.31 9.68 15.08
N LEU A 112 3.57 9.93 14.73
CA LEU A 112 4.10 9.88 13.38
C LEU A 112 4.92 8.61 13.16
N TYR A 113 4.59 7.88 12.10
CA TYR A 113 5.36 6.76 11.60
C TYR A 113 5.77 7.05 10.15
N SER A 114 7.06 7.07 9.85
CA SER A 114 7.56 7.35 8.51
C SER A 114 8.63 6.35 8.08
N GLY A 115 8.79 6.21 6.78
CA GLY A 115 9.77 5.29 6.22
C GLY A 115 9.93 5.40 4.72
N LEU A 116 10.89 4.64 4.21
CA LEU A 116 11.17 4.49 2.80
C LEU A 116 10.97 3.03 2.39
N LYS A 117 10.33 2.81 1.25
CA LYS A 117 10.16 1.50 0.61
C LYS A 117 10.82 1.55 -0.75
N LEU A 118 11.64 0.54 -1.04
CA LEU A 118 12.27 0.35 -2.33
C LEU A 118 11.84 -1.01 -2.87
N SER A 119 11.22 -1.02 -4.04
CA SER A 119 10.91 -2.21 -4.81
C SER A 119 11.82 -2.28 -6.03
N LEU A 120 12.61 -3.35 -6.15
CA LEU A 120 13.42 -3.64 -7.31
C LEU A 120 12.88 -4.88 -8.03
N PRO A 121 12.41 -4.76 -9.28
CA PRO A 121 12.05 -5.94 -10.07
C PRO A 121 13.32 -6.71 -10.46
N LEU A 122 13.30 -8.03 -10.30
CA LEU A 122 14.46 -8.87 -10.57
C LEU A 122 14.61 -9.29 -12.04
N GLY A 123 13.57 -9.08 -12.87
CA GLY A 123 13.63 -9.35 -14.32
C GLY A 123 13.93 -10.80 -14.69
N ASN A 124 14.07 -11.09 -15.99
CA ASN A 124 14.26 -12.42 -16.61
C ASN A 124 15.58 -13.13 -16.23
N ILE A 125 15.81 -13.38 -14.95
CA ILE A 125 16.87 -14.28 -14.51
C ILE A 125 16.36 -15.71 -14.76
N ARG A 126 17.15 -16.54 -15.47
CA ARG A 126 16.78 -17.87 -16.01
C ARG A 126 16.10 -18.84 -15.01
N TYR A 127 16.21 -18.59 -13.71
CA TYR A 127 15.65 -19.43 -12.64
C TYR A 127 14.75 -18.67 -11.65
N ILE A 128 14.47 -17.40 -11.91
CA ILE A 128 13.61 -16.57 -11.08
C ILE A 128 12.26 -16.39 -11.80
N PRO A 129 11.13 -16.70 -11.14
CA PRO A 129 9.81 -16.49 -11.73
C PRO A 129 9.62 -15.04 -12.21
N GLN A 130 8.96 -14.87 -13.35
CA GLN A 130 8.58 -13.54 -13.84
C GLN A 130 7.73 -12.82 -12.80
N GLY A 131 7.99 -11.52 -12.60
CA GLY A 131 7.32 -10.71 -11.57
C GLY A 131 7.96 -10.78 -10.18
N SER A 132 9.07 -11.51 -10.00
CA SER A 132 9.81 -11.49 -8.74
C SER A 132 10.40 -10.10 -8.48
N GLN A 133 10.29 -9.64 -7.23
CA GLN A 133 10.75 -8.33 -6.78
C GLN A 133 11.45 -8.44 -5.43
N ILE A 134 12.49 -7.63 -5.22
CA ILE A 134 13.07 -7.39 -3.90
C ILE A 134 12.35 -6.20 -3.28
N LEU A 135 11.77 -6.41 -2.10
CA LEU A 135 11.14 -5.37 -1.29
C LEU A 135 12.05 -5.04 -0.11
N MET A 136 12.54 -3.81 -0.06
CA MET A 136 13.29 -3.29 1.07
C MET A 136 12.48 -2.18 1.73
N THR A 137 12.35 -2.22 3.05
CA THR A 137 11.70 -1.16 3.82
C THR A 137 12.66 -0.66 4.89
N ALA A 138 12.98 0.63 4.85
CA ALA A 138 13.71 1.33 5.89
C ALA A 138 12.71 2.15 6.70
N ALA A 139 12.32 1.61 7.85
CA ALA A 139 11.39 2.23 8.79
C ALA A 139 11.78 1.86 10.24
N PRO A 140 11.30 2.58 11.27
CA PRO A 140 11.57 2.25 12.66
C PRO A 140 11.25 0.78 12.99
N LEU A 141 12.22 0.05 13.53
CA LEU A 141 12.11 -1.38 13.82
C LEU A 141 11.06 -1.67 14.89
N GLY A 142 10.23 -2.70 14.65
CA GLY A 142 9.27 -3.23 15.63
C GLY A 142 7.99 -2.40 15.79
N ARG A 143 7.70 -1.49 14.85
CA ARG A 143 6.66 -0.47 15.00
C ARG A 143 5.89 -0.27 13.70
N ASP A 144 4.58 -0.14 13.82
CA ASP A 144 3.68 0.12 12.70
C ASP A 144 2.43 0.87 13.20
N ALA A 145 2.60 2.15 13.54
CA ALA A 145 1.47 3.01 13.86
C ALA A 145 0.68 3.28 12.58
N GLY A 146 -0.63 3.07 12.62
CA GLY A 146 -1.48 3.14 11.43
C GLY A 146 -1.23 2.01 10.43
N GLN A 147 -1.10 0.78 10.93
CA GLN A 147 -1.06 -0.40 10.07
C GLN A 147 -2.42 -0.60 9.37
N SER A 148 -2.44 -0.37 8.05
CA SER A 148 -3.59 -0.69 7.19
C SER A 148 -3.62 -2.18 6.84
N LEU A 149 -4.80 -2.71 6.52
CA LEU A 149 -4.92 -4.06 6.00
C LEU A 149 -4.19 -4.19 4.65
N ASP A 150 -3.30 -5.17 4.53
CA ASP A 150 -2.64 -5.49 3.27
C ASP A 150 -3.50 -6.47 2.45
N SER A 151 -4.33 -5.94 1.55
CA SER A 151 -5.10 -6.75 0.61
C SER A 151 -4.17 -7.40 -0.43
N PRO A 152 -4.34 -8.70 -0.74
CA PRO A 152 -3.56 -9.39 -1.76
C PRO A 152 -3.79 -8.84 -3.17
N ILE A 153 -4.96 -8.23 -3.42
CA ILE A 153 -5.32 -7.63 -4.71
C ILE A 153 -5.83 -6.22 -4.42
N LYS A 154 -5.13 -5.21 -4.92
CA LYS A 154 -5.52 -3.80 -4.83
C LYS A 154 -6.01 -3.33 -6.19
N LEU A 155 -7.19 -2.71 -6.24
CA LEU A 155 -7.78 -2.24 -7.50
C LEU A 155 -6.90 -1.22 -8.21
N TYR A 156 -6.17 -0.41 -7.44
CA TYR A 156 -5.22 0.55 -7.99
C TYR A 156 -4.11 -0.13 -8.81
N ASP A 157 -3.53 -1.22 -8.30
CA ASP A 157 -2.40 -1.90 -8.93
C ASP A 157 -2.83 -2.64 -10.22
N ILE A 158 -3.99 -3.30 -10.19
CA ILE A 158 -4.50 -4.02 -11.38
C ILE A 158 -4.94 -3.05 -12.49
N SER A 159 -5.50 -1.89 -12.12
CA SER A 159 -5.97 -0.90 -13.11
C SER A 159 -4.83 0.00 -13.62
N GLU A 160 -3.65 -0.06 -13.02
CA GLU A 160 -2.47 0.70 -13.48
C GLU A 160 -2.06 0.29 -14.89
N GLN A 161 -2.17 -1.00 -15.24
CA GLN A 161 -1.86 -1.50 -16.59
C GLN A 161 -2.78 -0.91 -17.65
N LEU A 162 -3.99 -0.51 -17.27
CA LEU A 162 -4.98 0.13 -18.13
C LEU A 162 -4.91 1.67 -18.07
N SER A 163 -3.98 2.22 -17.28
CA SER A 163 -3.85 3.66 -17.12
C SER A 163 -3.32 4.31 -18.40
N TYR A 164 -3.79 5.52 -18.70
CA TYR A 164 -3.29 6.29 -19.83
C TYR A 164 -1.77 6.46 -19.77
N ARG A 165 -1.22 6.66 -18.56
CA ARG A 165 0.22 6.79 -18.31
C ARG A 165 0.98 5.52 -18.72
N HIS A 166 0.53 4.35 -18.29
CA HIS A 166 1.18 3.08 -18.62
C HIS A 166 1.15 2.85 -20.14
N ILE A 167 -0.03 2.99 -20.77
CA ILE A 167 -0.19 2.80 -22.21
C ILE A 167 0.72 3.76 -22.98
N SER A 168 0.76 5.05 -22.61
CA SER A 168 1.57 6.05 -23.33
C SER A 168 3.08 5.78 -23.24
N ARG A 169 3.56 5.17 -22.15
CA ARG A 169 4.99 4.82 -21.97
C ARG A 169 5.38 3.54 -22.69
N THR A 170 4.48 2.56 -22.72
CA THR A 170 4.75 1.25 -23.30
C THR A 170 4.42 1.21 -24.80
N TRP A 171 3.74 2.23 -25.34
CA TRP A 171 3.31 2.26 -26.74
C TRP A 171 4.45 1.98 -27.74
N SER A 172 5.63 2.58 -27.53
CA SER A 172 6.79 2.35 -28.41
C SER A 172 7.31 0.92 -28.38
N GLN A 173 7.16 0.21 -27.24
CA GLN A 173 7.62 -1.17 -27.07
C GLN A 173 6.69 -2.20 -27.73
N ILE A 174 5.47 -1.80 -28.09
CA ILE A 174 4.48 -2.69 -28.74
C ILE A 174 4.55 -2.55 -30.27
N THR A 175 4.98 -1.38 -30.76
CA THR A 175 5.00 -1.06 -32.19
C THR A 175 6.31 -1.41 -32.90
N GLU A 176 7.36 -1.80 -32.16
CA GLU A 176 8.62 -2.34 -32.67
C GLU A 176 8.65 -3.87 -32.54
#